data_AF-A0A822EXI8-F1
#
_entry.id   AF-A0A822EXI8-F1
#
_cell.length_a   1.000
_cell.length_b   1.000
_cell.length_c   1.000
_cell.angle_alpha   90.00
_cell.angle_beta   90.00
_cell.angle_gamma   90.00
#
_symmetry.space_group_name_H-M   'P 1'
#
loop_
_entity.id
_entity.type
_entity.pdbx_description
1 polymer ?
#
loop_
_entity_poly.entity_id
_entity_poly.type
_entity_poly.pdbx_seq_one_letter_code
_entity_poly.pdbx_strand_id
1 'polypeptide(L)'
;MQHSEVREIFRRHDVPAVKKDAYGLIELLVETEFKKKEVKTAKTLAGAQPAVPPEFEYRTSVLENKLKTSLNHKELETIHRCTSNIAQASINLHSKPMGIGYDADQKLG
;
A
#
# COMPACT_ATOMS: atom_id res chain seq x y z
N MET A 1 2.25 -4.62 15.62
CA MET A 1 2.43 -6.05 15.26
C MET A 1 2.47 -6.32 13.75
N GLN A 2 1.81 -5.57 12.87
CA GLN A 2 1.78 -5.85 11.42
C GLN A 2 3.16 -5.83 10.71
N HIS A 3 4.06 -4.91 11.09
CA HIS A 3 5.44 -4.88 10.56
C HIS A 3 6.27 -6.13 10.91
N SER A 4 5.89 -6.86 11.98
CA SER A 4 6.57 -8.08 12.40
C SER A 4 6.26 -9.25 11.47
N GLU A 5 5.04 -9.32 10.93
CA GLU A 5 4.61 -10.46 10.10
C GLU A 5 5.26 -10.45 8.71
N VAL A 6 5.27 -9.31 8.03
CA VAL A 6 5.92 -9.16 6.71
C VAL A 6 7.43 -9.39 6.83
N ARG A 7 8.07 -8.87 7.89
CA ARG A 7 9.49 -9.08 8.15
C ARG A 7 9.83 -10.55 8.38
N GLU A 8 8.94 -11.27 9.07
CA GLU A 8 9.08 -12.69 9.33
C GLU A 8 8.91 -13.53 8.05
N ILE A 9 7.96 -13.17 7.17
CA ILE A 9 7.84 -13.78 5.83
C ILE A 9 9.15 -13.62 5.04
N PHE A 10 9.71 -12.40 5.02
CA PHE A 10 10.99 -12.16 4.33
C PHE A 10 12.19 -12.89 4.95
N ARG A 11 12.14 -13.17 6.25
CA ARG A 11 13.18 -13.94 6.94
C ARG A 11 13.09 -15.42 6.59
N ARG A 12 11.88 -15.99 6.49
CA ARG A 12 11.67 -17.40 6.13
C ARG A 12 12.01 -17.67 4.67
N HIS A 13 11.79 -16.69 3.82
CA HIS A 13 12.04 -16.76 2.37
C HIS A 13 13.25 -15.91 1.99
N ASP A 14 14.41 -16.19 2.62
CA ASP A 14 15.66 -15.43 2.46
C ASP A 14 16.35 -15.72 1.11
N VAL A 15 15.64 -15.49 0.02
CA VAL A 15 16.09 -15.67 -1.35
C VAL A 15 16.12 -14.29 -2.03
N PRO A 16 17.26 -13.87 -2.62
CA PRO A 16 17.39 -12.55 -3.23
C PRO A 16 16.31 -12.23 -4.28
N ALA A 17 15.91 -13.22 -5.09
CA ALA A 17 14.87 -13.07 -6.08
C ALA A 17 13.49 -12.81 -5.45
N VAL A 18 13.12 -13.56 -4.41
CA VAL A 18 11.84 -13.40 -3.68
C VAL A 18 11.78 -12.01 -3.03
N LYS A 19 12.88 -11.56 -2.42
CA LYS A 19 12.96 -10.19 -1.86
C LYS A 19 12.73 -9.15 -2.94
N LYS A 20 13.44 -9.24 -4.08
CA LYS A 20 13.33 -8.28 -5.17
C LYS A 20 11.90 -8.22 -5.73
N ASP A 21 11.29 -9.37 -6.02
CA ASP A 21 9.94 -9.41 -6.58
C ASP A 21 8.89 -8.92 -5.57
N ALA A 22 9.07 -9.22 -4.28
CA ALA A 22 8.17 -8.76 -3.23
C ALA A 22 8.32 -7.26 -2.91
N TYR A 23 9.54 -6.70 -2.98
CA TYR A 23 9.72 -5.25 -2.93
C TYR A 23 9.01 -4.57 -4.09
N GLY A 24 9.16 -5.09 -5.31
CA GLY A 24 8.44 -4.58 -6.48
C GLY A 24 6.91 -4.65 -6.32
N LEU A 25 6.40 -5.73 -5.70
CA LEU A 25 4.98 -5.86 -5.40
C LEU A 25 4.54 -4.79 -4.39
N ILE A 26 5.32 -4.57 -3.32
CA ILE A 26 5.04 -3.54 -2.31
C ILE A 26 5.01 -2.15 -2.95
N GLU A 27 5.99 -1.79 -3.78
CA GLU A 27 6.03 -0.50 -4.48
C GLU A 27 4.80 -0.28 -5.36
N LEU A 28 4.41 -1.29 -6.16
CA LEU A 28 3.22 -1.22 -7.01
C LEU A 28 1.92 -1.08 -6.24
N LEU A 29 1.79 -1.80 -5.12
CA LEU A 29 0.62 -1.70 -4.26
C LEU A 29 0.51 -0.31 -3.63
N VAL A 30 1.62 0.27 -3.18
CA VAL A 30 1.67 1.65 -2.67
C VAL A 30 1.28 2.63 -3.76
N GLU A 31 1.90 2.56 -4.94
CA GLU A 31 1.61 3.46 -6.06
C GLU A 31 0.14 3.39 -6.50
N THR A 32 -0.41 2.17 -6.53
CA THR A 32 -1.83 1.92 -6.81
C THR A 32 -2.75 2.62 -5.81
N GLU A 33 -2.46 2.54 -4.51
CA GLU A 33 -3.25 3.23 -3.49
C GLU A 33 -3.14 4.75 -3.59
N PHE A 34 -1.98 5.31 -3.93
CA PHE A 34 -1.82 6.74 -4.16
C PHE A 34 -2.59 7.22 -5.39
N LYS A 35 -2.52 6.49 -6.52
CA LYS A 35 -3.30 6.80 -7.73
C LYS A 35 -4.80 6.78 -7.48
N LYS A 36 -5.30 5.79 -6.72
CA LYS A 36 -6.71 5.76 -6.30
C LYS A 36 -7.12 7.01 -5.52
N LYS A 37 -6.21 7.62 -4.75
CA LYS A 37 -6.47 8.86 -4.02
C LYS A 37 -6.41 10.10 -4.91
N GLU A 38 -5.40 10.23 -5.77
CA GLU A 38 -5.26 11.35 -6.72
C GLU A 38 -6.55 11.54 -7.53
N VAL A 39 -7.14 10.42 -7.99
CA VAL A 39 -8.42 10.40 -8.71
C VAL A 39 -9.60 10.82 -7.83
N LYS A 40 -9.57 10.59 -6.51
CA LYS A 40 -10.62 11.03 -5.57
C LYS A 40 -10.52 12.51 -5.22
N THR A 41 -9.32 13.08 -5.19
CA THR A 41 -9.11 14.53 -4.93
C THR A 41 -9.38 15.40 -6.15
N ALA A 42 -9.20 14.86 -7.35
CA ALA A 42 -9.71 15.46 -8.58
C ALA A 42 -11.24 15.29 -8.60
N LYS A 43 -11.99 16.32 -8.20
CA LYS A 43 -13.40 16.46 -8.60
C LYS A 43 -13.45 16.59 -10.13
N THR A 44 -13.37 15.50 -10.87
CA THR A 44 -13.52 15.49 -12.32
C THR A 44 -14.79 14.75 -12.68
N LEU A 45 -15.82 15.58 -12.89
CA LEU A 45 -16.82 15.50 -13.96
C LEU A 45 -17.34 14.08 -14.28
N ALA A 46 -18.58 13.83 -13.84
CA ALA A 46 -19.53 12.87 -14.42
C ALA A 46 -18.97 11.49 -14.79
N GLY A 47 -19.01 10.55 -13.84
CA GLY A 47 -19.20 9.13 -14.15
C GLY A 47 -17.97 8.29 -14.51
N ALA A 48 -16.75 8.83 -14.52
CA ALA A 48 -15.55 8.01 -14.66
C ALA A 48 -15.17 7.39 -13.29
N GLN A 49 -15.48 6.11 -13.11
CA GLN A 49 -14.93 5.32 -11.99
C GLN A 49 -13.40 5.36 -12.02
N PRO A 50 -12.74 5.34 -10.85
CA PRO A 50 -11.28 5.30 -10.78
C PRO A 50 -10.79 3.96 -11.34
N ALA A 51 -10.45 3.94 -12.62
CA ALA A 51 -9.73 2.83 -13.20
C ALA A 51 -8.26 3.01 -12.81
N VAL A 52 -7.78 2.17 -11.89
CA VAL A 52 -6.34 1.91 -11.80
C VAL A 52 -5.88 1.55 -13.23
N PRO A 53 -4.82 2.17 -13.78
CA PRO A 53 -4.45 1.89 -15.16
C PRO A 53 -4.18 0.39 -15.33
N PRO A 54 -4.65 -0.25 -16.43
CA PRO A 54 -4.52 -1.71 -16.62
C PRO A 54 -3.09 -2.25 -16.50
N GLU A 55 -2.09 -1.40 -16.76
CA GLU A 55 -0.67 -1.71 -16.56
C GLU A 55 -0.36 -2.12 -15.11
N PHE A 56 -0.96 -1.47 -14.11
CA PHE A 56 -0.73 -1.76 -12.70
C PHE A 56 -1.27 -3.13 -12.32
N GLU A 57 -2.46 -3.48 -12.79
CA GLU A 57 -3.07 -4.79 -12.58
C GLU A 57 -2.24 -5.90 -13.25
N TYR A 58 -1.76 -5.65 -14.46
CA TYR A 58 -0.88 -6.56 -15.18
C TYR A 58 0.45 -6.77 -14.43
N ARG A 59 1.13 -5.69 -14.06
CA ARG A 59 2.43 -5.76 -13.34
C ARG A 59 2.29 -6.42 -11.97
N THR A 60 1.20 -6.14 -11.26
CA THR A 60 0.87 -6.79 -9.98
C THR A 60 0.69 -8.29 -10.18
N SER A 61 -0.12 -8.69 -11.17
CA SER A 61 -0.36 -10.11 -11.49
C SER A 61 0.92 -10.86 -11.87
N VAL A 62 1.83 -10.21 -12.61
CA VAL A 62 3.14 -10.79 -12.97
C VAL A 62 3.99 -11.07 -11.74
N LEU A 63 4.08 -10.12 -10.80
CA LEU A 63 4.87 -10.29 -9.58
C LEU A 63 4.24 -11.29 -8.61
N GLU A 64 2.91 -11.28 -8.47
CA GLU A 64 2.20 -12.29 -7.70
C GLU A 64 2.47 -13.69 -8.24
N ASN A 65 2.43 -13.87 -9.57
CA ASN A 65 2.70 -15.17 -10.19
C ASN A 65 4.13 -15.64 -9.97
N LYS A 66 5.12 -14.74 -9.99
CA LYS A 66 6.51 -15.08 -9.63
C LYS A 66 6.61 -15.52 -8.16
N LEU A 67 5.96 -14.77 -7.28
CA LEU A 67 6.02 -15.02 -5.84
C LEU A 67 5.22 -16.25 -5.41
N LYS A 68 4.16 -16.65 -6.11
CA LYS A 68 3.39 -17.88 -5.84
C LYS A 68 4.23 -19.16 -5.84
N THR A 69 5.38 -19.15 -6.51
CA THR A 69 6.31 -20.29 -6.51
C THR A 69 7.05 -20.48 -5.19
N SER A 70 7.16 -19.40 -4.39
CA SER A 70 7.97 -19.36 -3.16
C SER A 70 7.14 -19.03 -1.92
N LEU A 71 6.15 -18.15 -2.06
CA LEU A 71 5.24 -17.72 -1.01
C LEU A 71 3.89 -18.44 -1.15
N ASN A 72 3.33 -18.86 -0.02
CA ASN A 72 1.98 -19.40 -0.03
C ASN A 72 0.93 -18.28 -0.12
N HIS A 73 -0.30 -18.66 -0.44
CA HIS A 73 -1.40 -17.71 -0.63
C HIS A 73 -1.61 -16.77 0.57
N LYS A 74 -1.51 -17.30 1.80
CA LYS A 74 -1.70 -16.53 3.04
C LYS A 74 -0.57 -15.51 3.26
N GLU A 75 0.66 -15.84 2.89
CA GLU A 75 1.80 -14.92 2.96
C GLU A 75 1.64 -13.77 1.96
N LEU A 76 1.23 -14.08 0.72
CA LEU A 76 0.89 -13.07 -0.29
C LEU A 76 -0.25 -12.16 0.16
N GLU A 77 -1.33 -12.74 0.68
CA GLU A 77 -2.46 -11.99 1.24
C GLU A 77 -2.01 -11.08 2.40
N THR A 78 -1.10 -11.57 3.25
CA THR A 78 -0.55 -10.78 4.37
C THR A 78 0.26 -9.59 3.88
N ILE A 79 1.13 -9.79 2.87
CA ILE A 79 1.89 -8.70 2.24
C ILE A 79 0.93 -7.68 1.63
N HIS A 80 -0.08 -8.13 0.88
CA HIS A 80 -1.05 -7.26 0.23
C HIS A 80 -1.82 -6.42 1.27
N ARG A 81 -2.43 -7.08 2.25
CA ARG A 81 -3.21 -6.43 3.32
C ARG A 81 -2.37 -5.42 4.11
N CYS A 82 -1.17 -5.80 4.55
CA CYS A 82 -0.33 -4.90 5.33
C CYS A 82 0.11 -3.68 4.50
N THR A 83 0.50 -3.91 3.25
CA THR A 83 0.95 -2.83 2.36
C THR A 83 -0.17 -1.84 2.07
N SER A 84 -1.36 -2.33 1.69
CA SER A 84 -2.52 -1.47 1.46
C SER A 84 -2.91 -0.69 2.72
N ASN A 85 -2.93 -1.32 3.89
CA ASN A 85 -3.28 -0.65 5.15
C ASN A 85 -2.29 0.47 5.49
N ILE A 86 -0.98 0.22 5.36
CA ILE A 86 0.07 1.23 5.62
C ILE A 86 0.00 2.37 4.59
N ALA A 87 -0.18 2.04 3.31
CA ALA A 87 -0.32 3.02 2.25
C ALA A 87 -1.54 3.92 2.50
N GLN A 88 -2.70 3.33 2.81
CA GLN A 88 -3.94 4.05 3.13
C GLN A 88 -3.80 4.91 4.40
N ALA A 89 -3.17 4.39 5.46
CA ALA A 89 -2.92 5.17 6.67
C ALA A 89 -2.02 6.39 6.37
N SER A 90 -0.94 6.19 5.61
CA SER A 90 -0.02 7.26 5.20
C SER A 90 -0.70 8.30 4.32
N ILE A 91 -1.51 7.85 3.37
CA ILE A 91 -2.38 8.68 2.54
C ILE A 91 -3.31 9.51 3.41
N ASN A 92 -3.99 8.90 4.39
CA ASN A 92 -4.94 9.58 5.26
C ASN A 92 -4.26 10.64 6.12
N LEU A 93 -3.11 10.31 6.74
CA LEU A 93 -2.27 11.23 7.50
C LEU A 93 -1.80 12.43 6.66
N HIS A 94 -1.54 12.24 5.37
CA HIS A 94 -1.13 13.34 4.50
C HIS A 94 -2.31 14.24 4.08
N SER A 95 -3.51 13.68 3.82
CA SER A 95 -4.70 14.49 3.44
C SER A 95 -5.41 15.14 4.61
N LYS A 96 -5.32 14.52 5.78
CA LYS A 96 -5.69 15.10 7.05
C LYS A 96 -4.42 14.97 7.86
N PRO A 97 -3.47 15.94 7.77
CA PRO A 97 -2.51 16.06 8.85
C PRO A 97 -3.39 15.98 10.09
N MET A 98 -3.10 15.04 10.99
CA MET A 98 -3.68 15.17 12.31
C MET A 98 -3.28 16.58 12.71
N GLY A 99 -4.22 17.50 12.63
CA GLY A 99 -4.26 18.65 13.48
C GLY A 99 -4.22 17.98 14.83
N ILE A 100 -3.01 17.81 15.34
CA ILE A 100 -2.78 18.07 16.73
C ILE A 100 -3.34 19.48 16.84
N GLY A 101 -4.63 19.57 17.15
CA GLY A 101 -5.19 20.72 17.82
C GLY A 101 -4.41 20.78 19.11
N TYR A 102 -3.18 21.27 19.03
CA TYR A 102 -2.75 22.22 20.00
C TYR A 102 -3.74 23.37 19.81
N ASP A 103 -4.82 23.32 20.58
CA ASP A 103 -5.33 24.52 21.20
C ASP A 103 -4.16 25.12 22.01
N ALA A 104 -3.19 25.70 21.31
CA ALA A 104 -2.09 26.43 21.92
C ALA A 104 -2.61 27.71 22.60
N ASP A 105 -3.86 28.08 22.34
CA ASP A 105 -4.51 29.30 22.84
C ASP A 105 -5.79 29.10 23.69
N GLN A 106 -6.23 27.88 24.03
CA GLN A 106 -7.40 27.70 24.95
C GLN A 106 -7.06 27.40 26.42
N LYS A 107 -5.79 27.49 26.84
CA LYS A 107 -5.41 27.39 28.27
C LYS A 107 -4.36 28.40 28.75
N LEU A 108 -4.21 29.54 28.07
CA LEU A 108 -3.49 30.71 28.60
C LEU A 108 -4.27 31.98 28.23
N GLY A 109 -5.31 32.27 29.00
CA GLY A 109 -6.16 33.47 28.88
C GLY A 109 -7.48 33.31 29.60
#